data_AF-A0A960JCT8-F1
#
_entry.id   AF-A0A960JCT8-F1
#
_cell.length_a   1.000
_cell.length_b   1.000
_cell.length_c   1.000
_cell.angle_alpha   90.00
_cell.angle_beta   90.00
_cell.angle_gamma   90.00
#
_symmetry.space_group_name_H-M   'P 1'
#
loop_
_entity.id
_entity.type
_entity.pdbx_description
1 polymer ?
#
loop_
_entity_poly.entity_id
_entity_poly.type
_entity_poly.pdbx_seq_one_letter_code
_entity_poly.pdbx_strand_id
1 'polypeptide(L)'
;MWRRANDPDEKERKRRLGVNRSGRTASGVVVDIVDDGVGRLIHYTYRIGAVDYNACQDVSGIAEFVGQDPSVIVGAVQVKYQKQNPYNSIVICEEWSGLRRRPPALPPPSIQGPI
;
A
#
# COMPACT_ATOMS: atom_id res chain seq x y z
N MET A 1 31.49 -11.75 -17.30
CA MET A 1 30.61 -10.57 -17.20
C MET A 1 29.22 -11.03 -16.75
N TRP A 2 28.96 -11.11 -15.44
CA TRP A 2 27.64 -11.50 -14.92
C TRP A 2 26.67 -10.32 -15.05
N ARG A 3 25.60 -10.50 -15.84
CA ARG A 3 24.55 -9.49 -15.99
C ARG A 3 23.82 -9.31 -14.66
N ARG A 4 23.52 -8.06 -14.31
CA ARG A 4 22.68 -7.60 -13.18
C ARG A 4 21.21 -8.08 -13.29
N ALA A 5 20.98 -9.34 -13.64
CA ALA A 5 19.66 -9.94 -13.83
C ALA A 5 18.98 -10.36 -12.52
N ASN A 6 19.71 -10.28 -11.39
CA ASN A 6 19.26 -10.67 -10.06
C ASN A 6 19.22 -9.47 -9.11
N ASP A 7 18.80 -8.30 -9.59
CA ASP A 7 18.47 -7.22 -8.66
C ASP A 7 17.12 -7.55 -7.99
N PRO A 8 17.10 -7.89 -6.68
CA PRO A 8 15.88 -8.25 -5.98
C PRO A 8 14.86 -7.11 -6.01
N ASP A 9 15.32 -5.86 -6.00
CA ASP A 9 14.44 -4.69 -5.97
C ASP A 9 13.74 -4.50 -7.31
N GLU A 10 14.45 -4.71 -8.42
CA GLU A 10 13.85 -4.64 -9.76
C GLU A 10 12.84 -5.78 -9.99
N LYS A 11 13.13 -6.97 -9.46
CA LYS A 11 12.19 -8.10 -9.51
C LYS A 11 10.92 -7.78 -8.70
N GLU A 12 11.08 -7.22 -7.52
CA GLU A 12 9.96 -6.84 -6.66
C GLU A 12 9.14 -5.70 -7.29
N ARG A 13 9.80 -4.67 -7.83
CA ARG A 13 9.15 -3.60 -8.60
C ARG A 13 8.31 -4.15 -9.75
N LYS A 14 8.86 -5.07 -10.55
CA LYS A 14 8.10 -5.72 -11.64
C LYS A 14 6.91 -6.50 -11.13
N ARG A 15 7.03 -7.19 -9.98
CA ARG A 15 5.92 -7.91 -9.36
C ARG A 15 4.81 -6.92 -8.98
N ARG A 16 5.13 -5.86 -8.25
CA ARG A 16 4.17 -4.82 -7.82
C ARG A 16 3.43 -4.21 -9.01
N LEU A 17 4.16 -3.77 -10.05
CA LEU A 17 3.58 -3.21 -11.27
C LEU A 17 2.74 -4.23 -12.05
N GLY A 18 3.14 -5.50 -12.02
CA GLY A 18 2.36 -6.61 -12.57
C GLY A 18 1.00 -6.73 -11.89
N VAL A 19 0.97 -6.79 -10.56
CA VAL A 19 -0.28 -6.82 -9.77
C VAL A 19 -1.10 -5.55 -9.99
N ASN A 20 -0.45 -4.38 -10.06
CA ASN A 20 -1.13 -3.10 -10.28
C ASN A 20 -1.93 -3.09 -11.60
N ARG A 21 -1.33 -3.58 -12.68
CA ARG A 21 -1.93 -3.56 -14.03
C ARG A 21 -3.02 -4.61 -14.25
N SER A 22 -2.86 -5.82 -13.74
CA SER A 22 -3.77 -6.95 -14.05
C SER A 22 -4.56 -7.48 -12.86
N GLY A 23 -4.31 -6.95 -11.66
CA GLY A 23 -4.98 -7.36 -10.43
C GLY A 23 -6.45 -6.92 -10.36
N ARG A 24 -7.20 -7.61 -9.51
CA ARG A 24 -8.53 -7.19 -9.04
C ARG A 24 -8.38 -6.37 -7.76
N THR A 25 -9.41 -5.58 -7.44
CA THR A 25 -9.42 -4.78 -6.22
C THR A 25 -10.41 -5.37 -5.22
N ALA A 26 -10.04 -5.40 -3.95
CA ALA A 26 -10.89 -5.75 -2.83
C ALA A 26 -10.73 -4.71 -1.70
N SER A 27 -11.73 -4.63 -0.83
CA SER A 27 -11.60 -3.88 0.41
C SER A 27 -10.92 -4.74 1.46
N GLY A 28 -10.04 -4.12 2.24
CA GLY A 28 -9.32 -4.76 3.33
C GLY A 28 -9.11 -3.82 4.50
N VAL A 29 -8.33 -4.27 5.46
CA VAL A 29 -7.94 -3.51 6.64
C VAL A 29 -6.44 -3.67 6.86
N VAL A 30 -5.69 -2.57 6.93
CA VAL A 30 -4.35 -2.57 7.51
C VAL A 30 -4.52 -2.78 9.01
N VAL A 31 -3.95 -3.89 9.50
CA VAL A 31 -4.04 -4.29 10.91
C VAL A 31 -2.86 -3.77 11.72
N ASP A 32 -1.68 -3.68 11.10
CA ASP A 32 -0.46 -3.31 11.78
C ASP A 32 0.58 -2.79 10.78
N ILE A 33 1.52 -1.99 11.28
CA ILE A 33 2.68 -1.51 10.53
C ILE A 33 3.89 -1.61 11.42
N VAL A 34 4.86 -2.37 10.95
CA VAL A 34 6.15 -2.51 11.62
C VAL A 34 7.15 -1.62 10.90
N ASP A 35 7.78 -0.72 11.65
CA ASP A 35 8.86 0.14 11.19
C ASP A 35 9.99 0.10 12.23
N ASP A 36 11.12 -0.49 11.86
CA ASP A 36 12.29 -0.64 12.72
C ASP A 36 13.43 0.33 12.36
N GLY A 37 13.16 1.30 11.47
CA GLY A 37 14.12 2.27 10.96
C GLY A 37 15.04 1.73 9.85
N VAL A 38 15.05 0.42 9.58
CA VAL A 38 15.80 -0.21 8.48
C VAL A 38 14.84 -0.69 7.39
N GLY A 39 13.70 -1.24 7.81
CA GLY A 39 12.64 -1.72 6.95
C GLY A 39 11.26 -1.32 7.44
N ARG A 40 10.30 -1.36 6.54
CA ARG A 40 8.90 -1.06 6.82
C ARG A 40 8.00 -2.10 6.20
N LEU A 41 7.14 -2.70 7.01
CA LEU A 41 6.25 -3.79 6.64
C LEU A 41 4.80 -3.44 6.99
N ILE A 42 3.89 -3.57 6.02
CA ILE A 42 2.46 -3.34 6.24
C ILE A 42 1.75 -4.69 6.34
N HIS A 43 1.08 -4.94 7.45
CA HIS A 43 0.22 -6.11 7.64
C HIS A 43 -1.23 -5.74 7.34
N TYR A 44 -1.90 -6.52 6.52
CA TYR A 44 -3.28 -6.27 6.15
C TYR A 44 -4.07 -7.56 5.94
N THR A 45 -5.38 -7.44 6.12
CA THR A 45 -6.35 -8.49 5.81
C THR A 45 -7.28 -8.01 4.70
N TYR A 46 -7.77 -8.95 3.90
CA TYR A 46 -8.80 -8.68 2.90
C TYR A 46 -9.59 -9.95 2.62
N ARG A 47 -10.79 -9.79 2.06
CA ARG A 47 -11.72 -10.88 1.83
C ARG A 47 -12.02 -11.06 0.35
N ILE A 48 -12.04 -12.31 -0.10
CA ILE A 48 -12.59 -12.70 -1.41
C ILE A 48 -13.68 -13.74 -1.17
N GLY A 49 -14.93 -13.38 -1.47
CA GLY A 49 -16.07 -14.24 -1.15
C GLY A 49 -16.18 -14.49 0.35
N ALA A 50 -16.11 -15.76 0.76
CA ALA A 50 -16.12 -16.17 2.18
C ALA A 50 -14.72 -16.44 2.76
N VAL A 51 -13.65 -16.17 2.00
CA VAL A 51 -12.28 -16.48 2.41
C VAL A 51 -11.57 -15.21 2.84
N ASP A 52 -11.08 -15.21 4.08
CA ASP A 52 -10.23 -14.17 4.63
C ASP A 52 -8.75 -14.49 4.36
N TYR A 53 -8.03 -13.49 3.84
CA TYR A 53 -6.61 -13.57 3.57
C TYR A 53 -5.88 -12.63 4.52
N ASN A 54 -4.72 -13.08 5.00
CA ASN A 54 -3.77 -12.29 5.77
C ASN A 54 -2.47 -12.19 4.96
N ALA A 55 -1.95 -10.97 4.81
CA ALA A 55 -0.78 -10.71 3.99
C ALA A 55 0.07 -9.59 4.57
N CYS A 56 1.34 -9.62 4.21
CA CYS A 56 2.32 -8.61 4.57
C CYS A 56 2.94 -8.07 3.28
N GLN A 57 3.14 -6.76 3.20
CA GLN A 57 3.87 -6.13 2.11
C GLN A 57 5.06 -5.35 2.66
N ASP A 58 6.26 -5.75 2.25
CA ASP A 58 7.49 -4.97 2.46
C ASP A 58 7.42 -3.72 1.58
N VAL A 59 7.50 -2.55 2.21
CA VAL A 59 7.46 -1.24 1.58
C VAL A 59 8.74 -0.45 1.82
N SER A 60 9.80 -1.10 2.31
CA SER A 60 11.10 -0.46 2.61
C SER A 60 11.66 0.25 1.38
N GLY A 61 11.63 -0.42 0.22
CA GLY A 61 12.08 0.15 -1.06
C GLY A 61 11.13 1.18 -1.69
N ILE A 62 9.98 1.47 -1.08
CA ILE A 62 8.98 2.45 -1.55
C ILE A 62 8.41 3.28 -0.40
N ALA A 63 9.17 3.45 0.68
CA ALA A 63 8.70 4.11 1.90
C ALA A 63 8.28 5.58 1.66
N GLU A 64 8.89 6.24 0.68
CA GLU A 64 8.55 7.59 0.24
C GLU A 64 7.10 7.71 -0.27
N PHE A 65 6.55 6.65 -0.88
CA PHE A 65 5.19 6.64 -1.43
C PHE A 65 4.11 6.41 -0.36
N VAL A 66 4.50 5.84 0.78
CA VAL A 66 3.62 5.62 1.94
C VAL A 66 3.19 6.98 2.51
N GLY A 67 4.11 7.96 2.52
CA GLY A 67 3.82 9.39 2.60
C GLY A 67 3.14 9.89 3.88
N GLN A 68 2.94 9.08 4.90
CA GLN A 68 2.18 9.43 6.11
C GLN A 68 2.80 8.76 7.36
N ASP A 69 2.46 9.31 8.53
CA ASP A 69 2.72 8.70 9.83
C ASP A 69 2.05 7.31 9.91
N PRO A 70 2.76 6.25 10.35
CA PRO A 70 2.22 4.90 10.51
C PRO A 70 0.86 4.86 11.24
N SER A 71 0.67 5.76 12.19
CA SER A 71 -0.55 5.86 13.01
C SER A 71 -1.80 6.21 12.20
N VAL A 72 -1.65 6.79 11.01
CA VAL A 72 -2.76 7.24 10.14
C VAL A 72 -3.13 6.18 9.09
N ILE A 73 -2.29 5.16 8.91
CA ILE A 73 -2.42 4.17 7.85
C ILE A 73 -3.21 2.93 8.30
N VAL A 74 -3.22 2.64 9.61
CA VAL A 74 -4.05 1.57 10.18
C VAL A 74 -5.53 1.84 9.93
N GLY A 75 -6.26 0.81 9.46
CA GLY A 75 -7.67 0.90 9.13
C GLY A 75 -7.98 0.51 7.68
N ALA A 76 -9.12 0.97 7.16
CA ALA A 76 -9.64 0.51 5.89
C ALA A 76 -8.72 0.85 4.71
N VAL A 77 -8.42 -0.14 3.88
CA VAL A 77 -7.50 -0.05 2.73
C VAL A 77 -8.12 -0.65 1.47
N GLN A 78 -7.66 -0.21 0.31
CA GLN A 78 -7.89 -0.95 -0.94
C GLN A 78 -6.72 -1.88 -1.20
N VAL A 79 -7.01 -3.13 -1.54
CA VAL A 79 -6.02 -4.17 -1.85
C VAL A 79 -6.14 -4.54 -3.31
N LYS A 80 -5.02 -4.56 -4.04
CA LYS A 80 -4.94 -5.20 -5.35
C LYS A 80 -4.38 -6.61 -5.21
N TYR A 81 -4.97 -7.57 -5.89
CA TYR A 81 -4.56 -8.98 -5.83
C TYR A 81 -4.68 -9.66 -7.19
N GLN A 82 -3.87 -10.69 -7.44
CA GLN A 82 -4.01 -11.52 -8.64
C GLN A 82 -5.10 -12.57 -8.46
N LYS A 83 -6.05 -12.64 -9.41
CA LYS A 83 -7.18 -13.58 -9.31
C LYS A 83 -6.73 -15.05 -9.26
N GLN A 84 -5.68 -15.39 -10.01
CA GLN A 84 -5.14 -16.76 -10.06
C GLN A 84 -4.26 -17.10 -8.85
N ASN A 85 -3.76 -16.10 -8.14
CA ASN A 85 -2.95 -16.27 -6.93
C ASN A 85 -3.24 -15.13 -5.94
N PRO A 86 -4.29 -15.25 -5.11
CA PRO A 86 -4.67 -14.19 -4.17
C PRO A 86 -3.54 -13.77 -3.23
N TYR A 87 -2.68 -14.71 -2.80
CA TYR A 87 -1.50 -14.39 -1.98
C TYR A 87 -0.59 -13.33 -2.64
N ASN A 88 -0.57 -13.25 -3.97
CA ASN A 88 0.08 -12.16 -4.68
C ASN A 88 -0.80 -10.90 -4.64
N SER A 89 -0.67 -10.14 -3.57
CA SER A 89 -1.42 -8.92 -3.28
C SER A 89 -0.51 -7.76 -2.87
N ILE A 90 -1.02 -6.53 -3.04
CA ILE A 90 -0.37 -5.27 -2.66
C ILE A 90 -1.42 -4.26 -2.16
N VAL A 91 -1.01 -3.37 -1.25
CA VAL A 91 -1.75 -2.17 -0.84
C VAL A 91 -1.14 -0.89 -1.41
N ILE A 92 0.10 -0.97 -1.90
CA ILE A 92 0.80 0.17 -2.49
C ILE A 92 1.82 -0.28 -3.55
N CYS A 93 2.05 0.56 -4.56
CA CYS A 93 3.18 0.50 -5.47
C CYS A 93 3.50 1.91 -5.98
N GLU A 94 4.49 2.02 -6.86
CA GLU A 94 5.03 3.27 -7.39
C GLU A 94 3.96 4.10 -8.13
N GLU A 95 3.01 3.42 -8.79
CA GLU A 95 1.98 4.06 -9.62
C GLU A 95 0.59 4.10 -8.96
N TRP A 96 0.42 3.48 -7.78
CA TRP A 96 -0.89 3.33 -7.16
C TRP A 96 -0.80 3.12 -5.65
N SER A 97 -1.70 3.75 -4.89
CA SER A 97 -1.83 3.53 -3.45
C SER A 97 -3.28 3.28 -3.08
N GLY A 98 -3.51 2.18 -2.37
CA GLY A 98 -4.78 1.86 -1.72
C GLY A 98 -4.85 2.33 -0.27
N LEU A 99 -3.75 2.87 0.28
CA LEU A 99 -3.70 3.45 1.61
C LEU A 99 -4.57 4.71 1.66
N ARG A 100 -5.37 4.86 2.71
CA ARG A 100 -6.14 6.08 2.90
C ARG A 100 -5.19 7.23 3.19
N ARG A 101 -5.29 8.28 2.39
CA ARG A 101 -4.70 9.57 2.71
C ARG A 101 -5.71 10.34 3.54
N ARG A 102 -5.31 10.80 4.73
CA ARG A 102 -6.07 11.85 5.40
C ARG A 102 -6.04 13.06 4.47
N PRO A 103 -7.19 13.60 4.02
CA PRO A 103 -7.19 14.87 3.31
C PRO A 103 -6.53 15.92 4.22
N PRO A 104 -5.69 16.82 3.68
CA PRO A 104 -5.15 17.91 4.47
C PRO A 104 -6.32 18.59 5.17
N ALA A 105 -6.16 18.89 6.47
CA ALA A 105 -7.19 19.58 7.22
C ALA A 105 -7.57 20.83 6.43
N LEU A 106 -8.85 20.96 6.05
CA LEU A 106 -9.32 22.15 5.35
C LEU A 106 -8.89 23.36 6.20
N PRO A 107 -8.20 24.37 5.64
CA PRO A 107 -7.90 25.57 6.40
C PRO A 107 -9.23 26.15 6.90
N PRO A 108 -9.28 26.67 8.14
CA PRO A 108 -10.51 27.24 8.68
C PRO A 108 -11.04 28.32 7.72
N PRO A 109 -12.36 28.39 7.49
CA PRO A 109 -12.93 29.35 6.56
C PRO A 109 -12.48 30.75 6.99
N SER A 110 -11.85 31.49 6.07
CA SER A 110 -11.51 32.89 6.28
C SER A 110 -12.80 33.65 6.54
N ILE A 111 -13.03 34.07 7.77
CA ILE A 111 -14.14 34.95 8.11
C ILE A 111 -13.85 36.28 7.40
N GLN A 112 -14.47 36.49 6.25
CA GLN A 112 -14.53 37.81 5.63
C GLN A 112 -15.31 38.70 6.60
N GLY A 113 -14.61 39.63 7.26
CA GLY A 113 -15.24 40.62 8.14
C GLY A 113 -16.27 41.46 7.39
N PRO A 114 -17.26 42.04 8.10
CA PRO A 114 -18.30 42.83 7.44
C PRO A 114 -17.70 44.09 6.82
N ILE A 115 -18.16 44.38 5.59
CA ILE A 115 -17.96 45.62 4.83
C ILE A 115 -18.73 46.77 5.46
#